data_AF-A0A7W6CR61-F1
#
_entry.id   AF-A0A7W6CR61-F1
#
_cell.length_a   1.000
_cell.length_b   1.000
_cell.length_c   1.000
_cell.angle_alpha   90.00
_cell.angle_beta   90.00
_cell.angle_gamma   90.00
#
_symmetry.space_group_name_H-M   'P 1'
#
loop_
_entity.id
_entity.type
_entity.pdbx_description
1 polymer ?
#
loop_
_entity_poly.entity_id
_entity_poly.type
_entity_poly.pdbx_seq_one_letter_code
_entity_poly.pdbx_strand_id
1 'polypeptide(L)' 'MKTITLSALREQVERRKVAIGWIDDESSTNALRNSGIARSPAKRQMLSEIEVRARNAGRKPVVSNY' A
#
# COMPACT_ATOMS: atom_id res chain seq x y z
N MET A 1 29.34 17.01 17.81
CA MET A 1 28.11 16.34 17.34
C MET A 1 27.02 17.40 17.27
N LYS A 2 26.39 17.63 16.10
CA LYS A 2 25.29 18.62 16.02
C LYS A 2 23.99 17.94 16.43
N THR A 3 23.34 18.46 17.46
CA THR A 3 22.01 18.00 17.87
C THR A 3 20.99 18.59 16.92
N ILE A 4 20.23 17.71 16.27
CA ILE A 4 19.18 18.07 15.32
C ILE A 4 17.86 17.64 15.94
N THR A 5 16.85 18.50 15.85
CA THR A 5 15.51 18.17 16.29
C THR A 5 14.85 17.20 15.30
N LEU A 6 13.95 16.35 15.79
CA LEU A 6 13.17 15.44 14.95
C LEU A 6 12.38 16.18 13.87
N SER A 7 11.89 17.39 14.16
CA SER A 7 11.19 18.23 13.19
C SER A 7 12.10 18.69 12.05
N ALA A 8 13.31 19.18 12.37
CA ALA A 8 14.27 19.62 11.36
C ALA A 8 14.73 18.46 10.46
N LEU A 9 14.89 17.27 11.04
CA LEU A 9 15.18 16.05 10.28
C LEU A 9 14.06 15.72 9.30
N ARG A 10 12.81 15.75 9.78
CA ARG A 10 11.64 15.47 8.96
C ARG A 10 11.52 16.43 7.78
N GLU A 11 11.68 17.73 8.01
CA GLU A 11 11.66 18.74 6.94
C GLU A 11 12.78 18.55 5.91
N GLN A 12 13.96 18.11 6.35
CA GLN A 12 15.06 17.81 5.43
C GLN A 12 14.75 16.59 4.56
N VAL A 13 14.15 15.55 5.14
CA VAL A 13 13.73 14.34 4.42
C VAL A 13 12.66 14.66 3.40
N GLU A 14 11.61 15.40 3.77
CA GLU A 14 10.52 15.74 2.85
C GLU A 14 11.02 16.61 1.68
N ARG A 15 11.91 17.58 1.93
CA ARG A 15 12.58 18.33 0.86
C ARG A 15 13.40 17.44 -0.07
N ARG A 16 14.10 16.46 0.49
CA ARG A 16 14.91 15.51 -0.29
C ARG A 16 14.03 14.61 -1.16
N LYS A 17 12.90 14.13 -0.64
CA LYS A 17 11.91 13.36 -1.40
C LYS A 17 11.41 14.14 -2.61
N VAL A 18 10.99 15.39 -2.42
CA VAL A 18 10.56 16.26 -3.54
C VAL A 18 11.67 16.46 -4.56
N ALA A 19 12.90 16.74 -4.11
CA ALA A 19 14.03 17.00 -5.00
C ALA A 19 14.42 15.81 -5.90
N ILE A 20 14.17 14.58 -5.46
CA ILE A 20 14.43 13.36 -6.24
C ILE A 20 13.19 12.87 -6.99
N GLY A 21 12.10 13.63 -6.98
CA GLY A 21 10.83 13.24 -7.61
C GLY A 21 10.13 12.08 -6.91
N TRP A 22 10.42 11.84 -5.62
CA TRP A 22 9.72 10.84 -4.83
C TRP A 22 8.32 11.38 -4.50
N ILE A 23 7.33 10.85 -5.20
CA ILE A 23 5.91 11.09 -4.97
C ILE A 23 5.41 10.04 -3.97
N ASP A 24 5.17 10.46 -2.73
CA ASP A 24 4.72 9.63 -1.60
C ASP A 24 3.33 10.11 -1.12
N ASP A 25 2.45 10.42 -2.07
CA ASP A 25 1.08 10.79 -1.74
C ASP A 25 0.18 9.55 -1.66
N GLU A 26 -0.91 9.67 -0.90
CA GLU A 26 -1.83 8.56 -0.66
C GLU A 26 -2.46 8.02 -1.97
N SER A 27 -2.63 8.88 -2.97
CA SER A 27 -3.18 8.51 -4.28
C SER A 27 -2.21 7.63 -5.06
N SER A 28 -0.94 8.02 -5.14
CA SER A 28 0.14 7.28 -5.80
C SER A 28 0.38 5.93 -5.14
N THR A 29 0.37 5.89 -3.81
CA THR A 29 0.46 4.64 -3.04
C THR A 29 -0.74 3.74 -3.31
N ASN A 30 -1.95 4.29 -3.35
CA ASN A 30 -3.15 3.53 -3.68
C ASN A 30 -3.19 3.04 -5.12
N ALA A 31 -2.63 3.80 -6.07
CA ALA A 31 -2.51 3.38 -7.47
C ALA A 31 -1.52 2.21 -7.64
N LEU A 32 -0.45 2.17 -6.83
CA LEU A 32 0.50 1.05 -6.80
C LEU A 32 -0.03 -0.19 -6.07
N ARG A 33 -1.04 -0.02 -5.20
CA ARG A 33 -1.72 -1.16 -4.58
C ARG A 33 -2.48 -1.93 -5.65
N ASN A 34 -2.26 -3.25 -5.69
CA ASN A 34 -2.96 -4.18 -6.56
C ASN A 34 -4.39 -4.42 -6.05
N SER A 35 -5.18 -3.34 -6.05
CA SER A 35 -6.49 -3.23 -5.39
C SER A 35 -7.57 -2.91 -6.42
N GLY A 36 -8.78 -3.44 -6.20
CA GLY A 36 -9.94 -3.19 -7.06
C GLY A 36 -9.69 -3.37 -8.57
N ILE A 37 -9.77 -2.25 -9.31
CA ILE A 37 -9.69 -2.21 -10.78
C ILE A 37 -8.25 -2.49 -11.28
N ALA A 38 -7.22 -2.17 -10.48
CA ALA A 38 -5.83 -2.46 -10.82
C ALA A 38 -5.47 -3.95 -10.68
N ARG A 39 -6.38 -4.79 -10.17
CA ARG A 39 -6.15 -6.24 -10.07
C ARG A 39 -6.02 -6.91 -11.42
N SER A 40 -4.95 -7.69 -11.58
CA SER A 40 -4.84 -8.61 -12.70
C SER A 40 -5.99 -9.64 -12.64
N PRO A 41 -6.49 -10.13 -13.79
CA PRO A 41 -7.53 -11.16 -13.81
C PRO A 41 -7.16 -12.40 -12.98
N ALA A 42 -5.91 -12.85 -13.07
CA ALA A 42 -5.39 -13.99 -12.30
C ALA A 42 -5.49 -13.75 -10.79
N LYS A 43 -5.17 -12.54 -10.30
CA LYS A 43 -5.27 -12.23 -8.87
C LYS A 43 -6.71 -12.15 -8.40
N ARG A 44 -7.64 -11.65 -9.23
CA ARG A 44 -9.08 -11.67 -8.90
C ARG A 44 -9.60 -13.10 -8.74
N GLN A 45 -9.23 -13.99 -9.66
CA GLN A 45 -9.62 -15.40 -9.58
C GLN A 45 -9.06 -16.06 -8.31
N MET A 46 -7.76 -15.89 -8.05
CA MET A 46 -7.11 -16.42 -6.85
C MET A 46 -7.81 -15.94 -5.55
N LEU A 47 -8.12 -14.65 -5.45
CA LEU A 47 -8.81 -14.11 -4.27
C LEU A 47 -10.22 -14.68 -4.13
N SER A 48 -10.96 -14.82 -5.24
CA SER A 48 -12.29 -15.46 -5.25
C SER A 48 -12.24 -16.89 -4.70
N GLU A 49 -11.27 -17.69 -5.13
CA GLU A 49 -11.08 -19.06 -4.65
C GLU A 49 -10.77 -19.12 -3.14
N ILE A 50 -9.95 -18.19 -2.65
CA ILE A 50 -9.63 -18.07 -1.22
C ILE A 50 -10.88 -17.66 -0.42
N GLU A 51 -11.68 -16.72 -0.94
CA GLU A 51 -12.94 -16.31 -0.29
C GLU A 51 -13.92 -17.48 -0.18
N VAL A 52 -14.10 -18.25 -1.26
CA VAL A 52 -14.95 -19.45 -1.27
C VAL A 52 -14.46 -20.44 -0.22
N ARG A 53 -13.15 -20.71 -0.16
CA ARG A 53 -12.56 -21.62 0.84
C ARG A 53 -12.82 -21.14 2.27
N ALA A 54 -12.66 -19.84 2.53
CA ALA A 54 -12.91 -19.25 3.84
C ALA A 54 -14.39 -19.39 4.25
N ARG A 55 -15.32 -19.07 3.34
CA ARG A 55 -16.77 -19.24 3.58
C ARG A 55 -17.13 -20.70 3.88
N ASN A 56 -16.59 -21.65 3.11
CA ASN A 56 -16.83 -23.08 3.32
C ASN A 56 -16.29 -23.58 4.67
N ALA A 57 -15.23 -22.94 5.18
CA ALA A 57 -14.67 -23.21 6.50
C ALA A 57 -15.38 -22.43 7.64
N GLY A 58 -16.47 -21.71 7.37
CA GLY A 58 -17.17 -20.87 8.34
C GLY A 58 -16.37 -19.65 8.81
N ARG A 59 -15.32 -19.27 8.07
CA ARG A 59 -14.44 -18.14 8.40
C ARG A 59 -14.80 -16.92 7.57
N LYS A 60 -14.71 -15.73 8.18
CA LYS A 60 -14.85 -14.46 7.47
C LYS A 60 -13.68 -14.28 6.49
N PRO A 61 -13.92 -14.07 5.19
CA PRO A 61 -12.84 -13.78 4.25
C PRO A 61 -12.14 -12.47 4.59
N VAL A 62 -10.82 -12.45 4.48
CA VAL A 62 -9.99 -11.26 4.72
C VAL A 62 -9.81 -10.50 3.42
N VAL A 63 -10.03 -9.18 3.47
CA VAL A 63 -9.80 -8.30 2.32
C VAL A 63 -8.30 -8.16 2.09
N SER A 64 -7.81 -8.59 0.93
CA SER A 64 -6.41 -8.40 0.53
C SER A 64 -6.28 -7.20 -0.42
N ASN A 65 -5.63 -6.14 0.05
CA ASN A 65 -5.38 -4.91 -0.72
C ASN A 65 -3.91 -4.76 -1.18
N TYR A 66 -3.09 -5.78 -0.92
CA TYR A 66 -1.68 -5.86 -1.37
C TYR A 66 -1.63 -6.54 -2.74
#